data_AF-A0A839RW02-F1
#
_entry.id   AF-A0A839RW02-F1
#
_cell.length_a   1.000
_cell.length_b   1.000
_cell.length_c   1.000
_cell.angle_alpha   90.00
_cell.angle_beta   90.00
_cell.angle_gamma   90.00
#
_symmetry.space_group_name_H-M   'P 1'
#
loop_
_entity.id
_entity.type
_entity.pdbx_description
1 polymer ?
#
loop_
_entity_poly.entity_id
_entity_poly.type
_entity_poly.pdbx_seq_one_letter_code
_entity_poly.pdbx_strand_id
1 'polypeptide(L)'
;MSDRVSVAKTYKLYIDGKFPRSESGRTYPVTDAEGGFLANASHASRKDVRDAVSAARKAFGGWSGATAYNRGQVLYRVAEVLEGRREQFAAEVAACEGVPTADAMCTVDAAVDRWVWYAGWTDKIASVLGAANPVAGPYFSFTVPEPTGVVGVLAPQSSSLLGLVSVLAPVVATGCTAVVVSSADRPLPAITLSEVLATSDVPGGVVNVLTGRADELGPWLASHADVNAIDPTGASAESRVDIAQQASGTVKRVLTVPGDEPDWTRRPDISRLRRYLEAKTVWHPKGT
;
A
#
# COMPACT_ATOMS: atom_id res chain seq x y z
N MET A 1 -38.83 14.87 -1.50
CA MET A 1 -37.60 14.09 -1.26
C MET A 1 -37.98 12.62 -1.34
N SER A 2 -37.22 11.79 -2.04
CA SER A 2 -37.58 10.38 -2.26
C SER A 2 -37.42 9.62 -0.92
N ASP A 3 -38.50 9.02 -0.40
CA ASP A 3 -38.54 8.14 0.79
C ASP A 3 -37.81 6.81 0.49
N ARG A 4 -36.52 6.88 0.17
CA ARG A 4 -35.68 5.69 0.00
C ARG A 4 -35.26 5.18 1.38
N VAL A 5 -35.57 3.91 1.63
CA VAL A 5 -35.02 3.17 2.77
C VAL A 5 -33.49 3.15 2.67
N SER A 6 -32.81 3.52 3.75
CA SER A 6 -31.35 3.47 3.83
C SER A 6 -30.87 2.03 3.96
N VAL A 7 -29.81 1.69 3.23
CA VAL A 7 -29.16 0.37 3.31
C VAL A 7 -27.78 0.56 3.91
N ALA A 8 -27.66 0.38 5.23
CA ALA A 8 -26.39 0.49 5.93
C ALA A 8 -25.49 -0.72 5.58
N LYS A 9 -24.30 -0.44 5.04
CA LYS A 9 -23.31 -1.48 4.71
C LYS A 9 -22.38 -1.73 5.88
N THR A 10 -21.97 -2.99 6.04
CA THR A 10 -20.83 -3.38 6.88
C THR A 10 -19.73 -3.92 5.98
N TYR A 11 -18.68 -3.13 5.80
CA TYR A 11 -17.57 -3.46 4.94
C TYR A 11 -16.60 -4.45 5.61
N LYS A 12 -15.97 -5.24 4.76
CA LYS A 12 -15.10 -6.36 5.11
C LYS A 12 -13.63 -5.98 4.91
N LEU A 13 -12.73 -6.83 5.36
CA LEU A 13 -11.30 -6.73 5.05
C LEU A 13 -11.06 -7.18 3.60
N TYR A 14 -9.86 -6.93 3.07
CA TYR A 14 -9.41 -7.49 1.79
C TYR A 14 -8.14 -8.29 1.99
N ILE A 15 -8.24 -9.62 1.90
CA ILE A 15 -7.13 -10.54 2.18
C ILE A 15 -7.15 -11.65 1.12
N ASP A 16 -6.01 -11.94 0.52
CA ASP A 16 -5.86 -13.03 -0.47
C ASP A 16 -6.85 -12.92 -1.65
N GLY A 17 -7.11 -11.70 -2.13
CA GLY A 17 -8.06 -11.45 -3.22
C GLY A 17 -9.53 -11.65 -2.83
N LYS A 18 -9.85 -11.76 -1.53
CA LYS A 18 -11.19 -12.02 -1.02
C LYS A 18 -11.60 -10.98 0.02
N PHE A 19 -12.90 -10.96 0.31
CA PHE A 19 -13.49 -10.06 1.31
C PHE A 19 -13.97 -10.83 2.55
N PRO A 20 -13.09 -11.25 3.47
CA PRO A 20 -13.49 -11.88 4.74
C PRO A 20 -13.93 -10.85 5.79
N ARG A 21 -14.79 -11.27 6.71
CA ARG A 21 -15.01 -10.51 7.96
C ARG A 21 -13.76 -10.65 8.84
N SER A 22 -13.52 -9.66 9.71
CA SER A 22 -12.53 -9.78 10.79
C SER A 22 -12.81 -11.03 11.62
N GLU A 23 -11.77 -11.78 11.96
CA GLU A 23 -11.92 -12.99 12.76
C GLU A 23 -12.56 -12.71 14.13
N SER A 24 -12.25 -11.56 14.72
CA SER A 24 -12.84 -11.14 15.99
C SER A 24 -14.33 -10.78 15.90
N GLY A 25 -14.87 -10.60 14.69
CA GLY A 25 -16.22 -10.08 14.45
C GLY A 25 -16.43 -8.61 14.84
N ARG A 26 -15.41 -7.93 15.39
CA ARG A 26 -15.48 -6.51 15.76
C ARG A 26 -15.73 -5.64 14.52
N THR A 27 -16.52 -4.60 14.73
CA THR A 27 -16.75 -3.53 13.75
C THR A 27 -16.69 -2.18 14.44
N TYR A 28 -16.53 -1.11 13.67
CA TYR A 28 -16.63 0.26 14.18
C TYR A 28 -17.42 1.13 13.18
N PRO A 29 -18.14 2.16 13.67
CA PRO A 29 -18.84 3.10 12.82
C PRO A 29 -17.83 3.99 12.08
N VAL A 30 -18.10 4.24 10.82
CA VAL A 30 -17.39 5.20 9.97
C VAL A 30 -18.30 6.40 9.77
N THR A 31 -17.78 7.58 10.02
CA THR A 31 -18.52 8.84 9.91
C THR A 31 -17.93 9.73 8.83
N ASP A 32 -18.73 10.68 8.34
CA ASP A 32 -18.24 11.82 7.57
C ASP A 32 -17.48 12.81 8.49
N ALA A 33 -16.97 13.87 7.89
CA ALA A 33 -16.23 14.93 8.59
C ALA A 33 -17.09 15.69 9.62
N GLU A 34 -18.42 15.69 9.46
CA GLU A 34 -19.38 16.31 10.37
C GLU A 34 -19.91 15.34 11.45
N GLY A 35 -19.49 14.06 11.43
CA GLY A 35 -19.90 13.03 12.38
C GLY A 35 -21.17 12.26 11.99
N GLY A 36 -21.72 12.50 10.80
CA GLY A 36 -22.82 11.74 10.21
C GLY A 36 -22.40 10.31 9.87
N PHE A 37 -23.26 9.34 10.17
CA PHE A 37 -22.96 7.92 9.94
C PHE A 37 -22.94 7.59 8.44
N LEU A 38 -21.85 6.98 7.97
CA LEU A 38 -21.70 6.53 6.58
C LEU A 38 -21.87 5.01 6.46
N ALA A 39 -21.12 4.24 7.25
CA ALA A 39 -21.11 2.78 7.19
C ALA A 39 -20.48 2.16 8.45
N ASN A 40 -20.47 0.83 8.54
CA ASN A 40 -19.60 0.11 9.47
C ASN A 40 -18.40 -0.47 8.72
N ALA A 41 -17.22 -0.45 9.34
CA ALA A 41 -16.04 -1.15 8.86
C ALA A 41 -15.66 -2.28 9.83
N SER A 42 -15.09 -3.36 9.29
CA SER A 42 -14.52 -4.42 10.12
C SER A 42 -13.35 -3.86 10.94
N HIS A 43 -13.22 -4.25 12.20
CA HIS A 43 -12.04 -3.92 12.99
C HIS A 43 -11.10 -5.12 12.96
N ALA A 44 -10.02 -5.02 12.19
CA ALA A 44 -9.05 -6.10 12.09
C ALA A 44 -8.41 -6.40 13.46
N SER A 45 -8.11 -7.67 13.67
CA SER A 45 -7.46 -8.23 14.84
C SER A 45 -6.00 -8.62 14.53
N ARG A 46 -5.25 -9.02 15.56
CA ARG A 46 -3.94 -9.64 15.40
C ARG A 46 -3.97 -10.88 14.48
N LYS A 47 -5.05 -11.67 14.54
CA LYS A 47 -5.18 -12.86 13.69
C LYS A 47 -5.34 -12.47 12.22
N ASP A 48 -6.11 -11.42 11.94
CA ASP A 48 -6.27 -10.91 10.57
C ASP A 48 -4.94 -10.38 10.01
N VAL A 49 -4.12 -9.72 10.84
CA VAL A 49 -2.77 -9.30 10.46
C VAL A 49 -1.90 -10.50 10.07
N ARG A 50 -1.88 -11.56 10.90
CA ARG A 50 -1.12 -12.77 10.59
C ARG A 50 -1.60 -13.42 9.29
N ASP A 51 -2.91 -13.54 9.12
CA ASP A 51 -3.50 -14.21 7.96
C ASP A 51 -3.23 -13.39 6.67
N ALA A 52 -3.23 -12.05 6.76
CA ALA A 52 -2.81 -11.15 5.68
C ALA A 52 -1.30 -11.25 5.35
N VAL A 53 -0.44 -11.31 6.36
CA VAL A 53 1.01 -11.49 6.15
C VAL A 53 1.30 -12.85 5.52
N SER A 54 0.61 -13.91 5.94
CA SER A 54 0.74 -15.24 5.32
C SER A 54 0.34 -15.21 3.84
N ALA A 55 -0.72 -14.50 3.48
CA ALA A 55 -1.14 -14.33 2.09
C ALA A 55 -0.10 -13.54 1.28
N ALA A 56 0.41 -12.42 1.82
CA ALA A 56 1.46 -11.62 1.21
C ALA A 56 2.74 -12.43 0.96
N ARG A 57 3.21 -13.17 1.97
CA ARG A 57 4.40 -14.02 1.87
C ARG A 57 4.24 -15.09 0.78
N LYS A 58 3.06 -15.72 0.70
CA LYS A 58 2.76 -16.73 -0.33
C LYS A 58 2.75 -16.12 -1.74
N ALA A 59 2.18 -14.92 -1.90
CA ALA A 59 2.09 -14.22 -3.18
C ALA A 59 3.44 -13.67 -3.66
N PHE A 60 4.36 -13.37 -2.74
CA PHE A 60 5.62 -12.69 -3.04
C PHE A 60 6.45 -13.39 -4.12
N GLY A 61 6.62 -14.71 -4.07
CA GLY A 61 7.43 -15.43 -5.07
C GLY A 61 6.89 -15.27 -6.50
N GLY A 62 5.58 -15.36 -6.67
CA GLY A 62 4.94 -15.17 -7.97
C GLY A 62 5.00 -13.72 -8.46
N TRP A 63 4.75 -12.77 -7.56
CA TRP A 63 4.71 -11.34 -7.93
C TRP A 63 6.09 -10.74 -8.21
N SER A 64 7.09 -11.08 -7.39
CA SER A 64 8.48 -10.64 -7.59
C SER A 64 9.12 -11.29 -8.82
N GLY A 65 8.74 -12.54 -9.14
CA GLY A 65 9.15 -13.25 -10.35
C GLY A 65 8.42 -12.84 -11.64
N ALA A 66 7.32 -12.09 -11.55
CA ALA A 66 6.64 -11.55 -12.72
C ALA A 66 7.55 -10.58 -13.49
N THR A 67 7.39 -10.50 -14.81
CA THR A 67 8.15 -9.51 -15.60
C THR A 67 7.77 -8.10 -15.16
N ALA A 68 8.73 -7.18 -15.23
CA ALA A 68 8.49 -5.77 -14.92
C ALA A 68 7.35 -5.18 -15.77
N TYR A 69 7.32 -5.53 -17.05
CA TYR A 69 6.23 -5.15 -17.97
C TYR A 69 4.86 -5.63 -17.48
N ASN A 70 4.73 -6.90 -17.06
CA ASN A 70 3.46 -7.44 -16.56
C ASN A 70 3.01 -6.70 -15.28
N ARG A 71 3.94 -6.39 -14.37
CA ARG A 71 3.61 -5.57 -13.19
C ARG A 71 3.09 -4.19 -13.60
N GLY A 72 3.73 -3.55 -14.57
CA GLY A 72 3.29 -2.28 -15.14
C GLY A 72 1.87 -2.36 -15.71
N GLN A 73 1.55 -3.40 -16.48
CA GLN A 73 0.20 -3.60 -17.04
C GLN A 73 -0.86 -3.75 -15.95
N VAL A 74 -0.60 -4.54 -14.91
CA VAL A 74 -1.53 -4.69 -13.77
C VAL A 74 -1.75 -3.36 -13.04
N LEU A 75 -0.69 -2.59 -12.78
CA LEU A 75 -0.82 -1.28 -12.13
C LEU A 75 -1.58 -0.28 -13.01
N TYR A 76 -1.38 -0.33 -14.33
CA TYR A 76 -2.14 0.49 -15.26
C TYR A 76 -3.62 0.09 -15.27
N ARG A 77 -3.91 -1.21 -15.20
CA ARG A 77 -5.28 -1.72 -15.09
C ARG A 77 -5.98 -1.23 -13.82
N VAL A 78 -5.26 -1.15 -12.70
CA VAL A 78 -5.78 -0.53 -11.45
C VAL A 78 -6.18 0.92 -11.70
N ALA A 79 -5.38 1.70 -12.43
CA ALA A 79 -5.71 3.07 -12.78
C ALA A 79 -6.98 3.17 -13.64
N GLU A 80 -7.12 2.31 -14.66
CA GLU A 80 -8.31 2.28 -15.53
C GLU A 80 -9.60 1.97 -14.76
N VAL A 81 -9.56 0.99 -13.85
CA VAL A 81 -10.73 0.59 -13.07
C VAL A 81 -11.06 1.63 -11.99
N LEU A 82 -10.04 2.30 -11.42
CA LEU A 82 -10.24 3.43 -10.50
C LEU A 82 -10.90 4.61 -11.22
N GLU A 83 -10.40 4.98 -12.41
CA GLU A 83 -10.95 6.03 -13.26
C GLU A 83 -12.43 5.77 -13.61
N GLY A 84 -12.78 4.52 -13.95
CA GLY A 84 -14.16 4.13 -14.20
C GLY A 84 -15.10 4.28 -12.98
N ARG A 85 -14.56 4.39 -11.76
CA ARG A 85 -15.30 4.59 -10.50
C ARG A 85 -15.05 5.96 -9.88
N ARG A 86 -14.52 6.92 -10.66
CA ARG A 86 -14.08 8.24 -10.21
C ARG A 86 -15.11 8.99 -9.37
N GLU A 87 -16.37 9.04 -9.80
CA GLU A 87 -17.44 9.73 -9.06
C GLU A 87 -17.71 9.12 -7.68
N GLN A 88 -17.64 7.78 -7.57
CA GLN A 88 -17.81 7.10 -6.28
C GLN A 88 -16.67 7.47 -5.33
N PHE A 89 -15.43 7.42 -5.80
CA PHE A 89 -14.27 7.81 -4.98
C PHE A 89 -14.36 9.27 -4.56
N ALA A 90 -14.77 10.17 -5.45
CA ALA A 90 -14.89 11.58 -5.13
C ALA A 90 -15.97 11.84 -4.06
N ALA A 91 -17.08 11.11 -4.09
CA ALA A 91 -18.10 11.19 -3.04
C ALA A 91 -17.56 10.69 -1.68
N GLU A 92 -16.84 9.57 -1.66
CA GLU A 92 -16.24 9.01 -0.44
C GLU A 92 -15.15 9.92 0.14
N VAL A 93 -14.28 10.49 -0.71
CA VAL A 93 -13.24 11.46 -0.33
C VAL A 93 -13.87 12.74 0.21
N ALA A 94 -14.86 13.31 -0.50
CA ALA A 94 -15.55 14.52 -0.05
C ALA A 94 -16.18 14.33 1.34
N ALA A 95 -16.89 13.22 1.53
CA ALA A 95 -17.55 12.92 2.80
C ALA A 95 -16.55 12.70 3.96
N CYS A 96 -15.49 11.92 3.75
CA CYS A 96 -14.56 11.59 4.84
C CYS A 96 -13.53 12.70 5.12
N GLU A 97 -13.15 13.49 4.11
CA GLU A 97 -12.17 14.57 4.27
C GLU A 97 -12.81 15.93 4.56
N GLY A 98 -14.13 16.08 4.35
CA GLY A 98 -14.84 17.34 4.57
C GLY A 98 -14.51 18.41 3.53
N VAL A 99 -14.24 17.99 2.29
CA VAL A 99 -13.82 18.87 1.19
C VAL A 99 -14.90 18.97 0.12
N PRO A 100 -14.97 20.09 -0.62
CA PRO A 100 -15.89 20.21 -1.76
C PRO A 100 -15.69 19.09 -2.78
N THR A 101 -16.77 18.65 -3.44
CA THR A 101 -16.71 17.59 -4.45
C THR A 101 -15.71 17.90 -5.58
N ALA A 102 -15.54 19.17 -5.95
CA ALA A 102 -14.55 19.58 -6.94
C ALA A 102 -13.11 19.27 -6.50
N ASP A 103 -12.77 19.51 -5.24
CA ASP A 103 -11.43 19.24 -4.68
C ASP A 103 -11.23 17.73 -4.50
N ALA A 104 -12.28 17.01 -4.10
CA ALA A 104 -12.26 15.56 -4.05
C ALA A 104 -12.01 14.94 -5.44
N MET A 105 -12.64 15.48 -6.49
CA MET A 105 -12.41 15.06 -7.87
C MET A 105 -10.94 15.25 -8.29
N CYS A 106 -10.34 16.40 -7.99
CA CYS A 106 -8.90 16.64 -8.23
C CYS A 106 -8.02 15.63 -7.45
N THR A 107 -8.42 15.25 -6.24
CA THR A 107 -7.71 14.26 -5.43
C THR A 107 -7.76 12.87 -6.06
N VAL A 108 -8.91 12.49 -6.63
CA VAL A 108 -9.07 11.23 -7.37
C VAL A 108 -8.23 11.24 -8.65
N ASP A 109 -8.25 12.33 -9.42
CA ASP A 109 -7.42 12.47 -10.63
C ASP A 109 -5.94 12.28 -10.30
N ALA A 110 -5.46 12.96 -9.27
CA ALA A 110 -4.09 12.82 -8.81
C ALA A 110 -3.75 11.38 -8.36
N ALA A 111 -4.73 10.63 -7.84
CA ALA A 111 -4.55 9.23 -7.43
C ALA A 111 -4.50 8.29 -8.63
N VAL A 112 -5.32 8.52 -9.67
CA VAL A 112 -5.24 7.80 -10.96
C VAL A 112 -3.89 8.05 -11.61
N ASP A 113 -3.48 9.32 -11.72
CA ASP A 113 -2.17 9.70 -12.26
C ASP A 113 -1.01 9.07 -11.47
N ARG A 114 -1.16 8.93 -10.15
CA ARG A 114 -0.17 8.27 -9.29
C ARG A 114 0.02 6.80 -9.67
N TRP A 115 -1.08 6.07 -9.91
CA TRP A 115 -1.00 4.68 -10.38
C TRP A 115 -0.33 4.58 -11.75
N VAL A 116 -0.72 5.43 -12.71
CA VAL A 116 -0.11 5.49 -14.05
C VAL A 116 1.38 5.78 -13.95
N TRP A 117 1.77 6.74 -13.10
CA TRP A 117 3.16 7.09 -12.89
C TRP A 117 3.97 5.90 -12.38
N TYR A 118 3.51 5.21 -11.34
CA TYR A 118 4.22 4.05 -10.79
C TYR A 118 4.21 2.84 -11.74
N ALA A 119 3.14 2.63 -12.52
CA ALA A 119 3.10 1.63 -13.57
C ALA A 119 4.26 1.83 -14.57
N GLY A 120 4.49 3.08 -14.97
CA GLY A 120 5.56 3.46 -15.90
C GLY A 120 6.98 3.28 -15.36
N TRP A 121 7.18 3.09 -14.05
CA TRP A 121 8.51 2.91 -13.45
C TRP A 121 8.95 1.46 -13.28
N THR A 122 8.01 0.52 -13.37
CA THR A 122 8.24 -0.90 -13.10
C THR A 122 9.41 -1.50 -13.89
N ASP A 123 9.58 -1.09 -15.15
CA ASP A 123 10.61 -1.56 -16.09
C ASP A 123 11.82 -0.61 -16.25
N LYS A 124 11.81 0.54 -15.58
CA LYS A 124 12.87 1.55 -15.66
C LYS A 124 13.74 1.63 -14.40
N ILE A 125 13.24 1.12 -13.27
CA ILE A 125 13.89 1.28 -11.97
C ILE A 125 15.28 0.65 -11.92
N ALA A 126 15.48 -0.50 -12.58
CA ALA A 126 16.76 -1.19 -12.63
C ALA A 126 17.82 -0.41 -13.43
N SER A 127 17.41 0.33 -14.47
CA SER A 127 18.32 1.17 -15.25
C SER A 127 18.81 2.39 -14.48
N VAL A 128 18.02 2.88 -13.51
CA VAL A 128 18.35 4.07 -12.70
C VAL A 128 19.06 3.71 -11.40
N LEU A 129 18.64 2.62 -10.74
CA LEU A 129 19.17 2.22 -9.43
C LEU A 129 20.17 1.06 -9.49
N GLY A 130 20.30 0.39 -10.63
CA GLY A 130 21.32 -0.62 -10.88
C GLY A 130 22.63 -0.01 -11.38
N ALA A 131 23.69 -0.82 -11.41
CA ALA A 131 24.99 -0.39 -11.90
C ALA A 131 25.80 -1.56 -12.48
N ALA A 132 26.58 -1.29 -13.52
CA ALA A 132 27.74 -2.10 -13.87
C ALA A 132 28.94 -1.55 -13.09
N ASN A 133 29.48 -2.33 -12.17
CA ASN A 133 30.51 -1.86 -11.24
C ASN A 133 31.90 -2.04 -11.86
N PRO A 134 32.75 -1.01 -11.89
CA PRO A 134 34.13 -1.15 -12.31
C PRO A 134 34.90 -1.92 -11.25
N VAL A 135 35.53 -3.03 -11.65
CA VAL A 135 36.29 -3.90 -10.75
C VAL A 135 37.63 -4.26 -11.37
N ALA A 136 38.65 -4.40 -10.52
CA ALA A 136 39.93 -4.93 -10.95
C ALA A 136 39.81 -6.46 -11.10
N GLY A 137 40.22 -7.00 -12.24
CA GLY A 137 40.25 -8.44 -12.51
C GLY A 137 39.24 -8.90 -13.57
N PRO A 138 39.27 -10.18 -13.93
CA PRO A 138 38.48 -10.74 -15.02
C PRO A 138 37.05 -11.06 -14.57
N TYR A 139 36.30 -10.04 -14.14
CA TYR A 139 34.92 -10.17 -13.68
C TYR A 139 34.01 -9.10 -14.28
N PHE A 140 32.78 -9.49 -14.58
CA PHE A 140 31.66 -8.57 -14.66
C PHE A 140 31.00 -8.49 -13.28
N SER A 141 30.91 -7.28 -12.73
CA SER A 141 30.19 -7.03 -11.48
C SER A 141 28.96 -6.17 -11.78
N PHE A 142 27.78 -6.67 -11.41
CA PHE A 142 26.51 -5.95 -11.60
C PHE A 142 25.78 -5.82 -10.28
N THR A 143 25.32 -4.63 -9.96
CA THR A 143 24.38 -4.39 -8.87
C THR A 143 22.99 -4.23 -9.45
N VAL A 144 22.05 -5.05 -9.00
CA VAL A 144 20.64 -5.04 -9.45
C VAL A 144 19.74 -4.79 -8.25
N PRO A 145 18.72 -3.92 -8.36
CA PRO A 145 17.72 -3.75 -7.33
C PRO A 145 16.75 -4.95 -7.30
N GLU A 146 16.58 -5.57 -6.14
CA GLU A 146 15.60 -6.65 -5.91
C GLU A 146 14.56 -6.21 -4.86
N PRO A 147 13.29 -6.64 -4.95
CA PRO A 147 12.29 -6.29 -3.95
C PRO A 147 12.63 -6.83 -2.56
N THR A 148 12.40 -6.02 -1.52
CA THR A 148 12.71 -6.39 -0.13
C THR A 148 11.81 -7.52 0.41
N GLY A 149 10.60 -7.67 -0.12
CA GLY A 149 9.69 -8.77 0.27
C GLY A 149 8.27 -8.32 0.61
N VAL A 150 7.82 -8.68 1.81
CA VAL A 150 6.52 -8.26 2.37
C VAL A 150 6.70 -6.93 3.10
N VAL A 151 5.87 -5.94 2.77
CA VAL A 151 5.89 -4.62 3.38
C VAL A 151 4.61 -4.39 4.17
N GLY A 152 4.74 -4.10 5.46
CA GLY A 152 3.66 -3.55 6.27
C GLY A 152 3.53 -2.04 6.01
N VAL A 153 2.33 -1.55 5.73
CA VAL A 153 2.09 -0.13 5.46
C VAL A 153 1.03 0.38 6.42
N LEU A 154 1.36 1.39 7.22
CA LEU A 154 0.40 2.16 7.98
C LEU A 154 0.03 3.37 7.12
N ALA A 155 -1.15 3.31 6.50
CA ALA A 155 -1.58 4.31 5.54
C ALA A 155 -1.73 5.68 6.22
N PRO A 156 -1.53 6.78 5.48
CA PRO A 156 -1.85 8.12 5.96
C PRO A 156 -3.23 8.18 6.64
N GLN A 157 -3.33 8.92 7.75
CA GLN A 157 -4.56 9.01 8.54
C GLN A 157 -5.40 10.22 8.13
N SER A 158 -4.76 11.30 7.65
CA SER A 158 -5.40 12.51 7.13
C SER A 158 -5.80 12.35 5.66
N SER A 159 -4.91 11.87 4.77
CA SER A 159 -5.31 11.61 3.38
C SER A 159 -6.00 10.24 3.22
N SER A 160 -7.20 10.23 2.66
CA SER A 160 -8.02 9.01 2.52
C SER A 160 -7.67 8.16 1.29
N LEU A 161 -7.43 8.79 0.13
CA LEU A 161 -7.15 8.10 -1.13
C LEU A 161 -5.76 8.40 -1.69
N LEU A 162 -5.44 9.66 -1.97
CA LEU A 162 -4.19 10.02 -2.66
C LEU A 162 -2.96 9.61 -1.84
N GLY A 163 -2.98 9.83 -0.53
CA GLY A 163 -1.93 9.37 0.38
C GLY A 163 -1.81 7.86 0.41
N LEU A 164 -2.93 7.13 0.53
CA LEU A 164 -2.98 5.67 0.47
C LEU A 164 -2.32 5.12 -0.80
N VAL A 165 -2.72 5.62 -1.98
CA VAL A 165 -2.14 5.22 -3.26
C VAL A 165 -0.66 5.55 -3.32
N SER A 166 -0.27 6.71 -2.79
CA SER A 166 1.12 7.19 -2.80
C SER A 166 2.08 6.33 -1.97
N VAL A 167 1.60 5.65 -0.93
CA VAL A 167 2.39 4.71 -0.13
C VAL A 167 2.29 3.27 -0.64
N LEU A 168 1.14 2.88 -1.21
CA LEU A 168 0.89 1.51 -1.68
C LEU A 168 1.49 1.22 -3.06
N ALA A 169 1.20 2.05 -4.05
CA ALA A 169 1.65 1.85 -5.43
C ALA A 169 3.17 1.61 -5.57
N PRO A 170 4.08 2.34 -4.86
CA PRO A 170 5.52 2.05 -4.95
C PRO A 170 5.89 0.66 -4.41
N VAL A 171 5.20 0.16 -3.38
CA VAL A 171 5.45 -1.20 -2.85
C VAL A 171 5.16 -2.21 -3.95
N VAL A 172 3.99 -2.12 -4.57
CA VAL A 172 3.57 -3.10 -5.58
C VAL A 172 4.42 -2.99 -6.85
N ALA A 173 4.76 -1.77 -7.28
CA ALA A 173 5.57 -1.50 -8.47
C ALA A 173 6.97 -2.14 -8.38
N THR A 174 7.59 -2.14 -7.20
CA THR A 174 8.91 -2.76 -6.98
C THR A 174 8.91 -4.28 -7.02
N GLY A 175 7.73 -4.93 -7.04
CA GLY A 175 7.60 -6.38 -6.92
C GLY A 175 7.46 -6.86 -5.48
N CYS A 176 7.34 -5.95 -4.51
CA CYS A 176 6.98 -6.30 -3.14
C CYS A 176 5.49 -6.62 -3.02
N THR A 177 5.11 -7.26 -1.92
CA THR A 177 3.71 -7.46 -1.53
C THR A 177 3.39 -6.60 -0.31
N ALA A 178 2.12 -6.21 -0.15
CA ALA A 178 1.71 -5.24 0.85
C ALA A 178 0.66 -5.82 1.82
N VAL A 179 0.82 -5.48 3.10
CA VAL A 179 -0.25 -5.53 4.10
C VAL A 179 -0.47 -4.11 4.60
N VAL A 180 -1.59 -3.52 4.21
CA VAL A 180 -1.93 -2.13 4.49
C VAL A 180 -2.94 -2.06 5.63
N VAL A 181 -2.67 -1.26 6.65
CA VAL A 181 -3.67 -0.79 7.59
C VAL A 181 -4.16 0.57 7.11
N SER A 182 -5.43 0.69 6.75
CA SER A 182 -6.02 1.92 6.22
C SER A 182 -6.07 3.04 7.27
N SER A 183 -6.47 4.25 6.85
CA SER A 183 -6.96 5.26 7.81
C SER A 183 -8.10 4.64 8.63
N ALA A 184 -8.03 4.78 9.96
CA ALA A 184 -9.08 4.30 10.83
C ALA A 184 -10.35 5.15 10.64
N ASP A 185 -10.18 6.47 10.54
CA ASP A 185 -11.28 7.43 10.48
C ASP A 185 -11.85 7.60 9.06
N ARG A 186 -11.02 7.35 8.03
CA ARG A 186 -11.38 7.55 6.61
C ARG A 186 -11.20 6.28 5.76
N PRO A 187 -11.77 5.11 6.14
CA PRO A 187 -11.46 3.83 5.49
C PRO A 187 -12.18 3.59 4.16
N LEU A 188 -13.24 4.35 3.83
CA LEU A 188 -14.09 4.04 2.67
C LEU A 188 -13.33 4.01 1.34
N PRO A 189 -12.48 5.01 1.00
CA PRO A 189 -11.69 4.92 -0.23
C PRO A 189 -10.74 3.71 -0.26
N ALA A 190 -10.20 3.28 0.88
CA ALA A 190 -9.36 2.08 0.94
C ALA A 190 -10.16 0.78 0.69
N ILE A 191 -11.39 0.72 1.21
CA ILE A 191 -12.32 -0.39 0.98
C ILE A 191 -12.72 -0.43 -0.50
N THR A 192 -13.11 0.69 -1.09
CA THR A 192 -13.48 0.77 -2.51
C THR A 192 -12.28 0.45 -3.42
N LEU A 193 -11.08 0.92 -3.06
CA LEU A 193 -9.84 0.54 -3.76
C LEU A 193 -9.60 -0.97 -3.69
N SER A 194 -9.98 -1.64 -2.61
CA SER A 194 -9.84 -3.11 -2.52
C SER A 194 -10.70 -3.85 -3.55
N GLU A 195 -11.88 -3.33 -3.88
CA GLU A 195 -12.71 -3.85 -4.97
C GLU A 195 -12.09 -3.58 -6.35
N VAL A 196 -11.47 -2.40 -6.53
CA VAL A 196 -10.69 -2.09 -7.73
C VAL A 196 -9.55 -3.09 -7.89
N LEU A 197 -8.77 -3.34 -6.83
CA LEU A 197 -7.65 -4.29 -6.84
C LEU A 197 -8.14 -5.70 -7.21
N ALA A 198 -9.26 -6.15 -6.64
CA ALA A 198 -9.85 -7.46 -6.91
C ALA A 198 -10.33 -7.64 -8.36
N THR A 199 -10.55 -6.54 -9.09
CA THR A 199 -11.06 -6.53 -10.47
C THR A 199 -10.04 -6.02 -11.49
N SER A 200 -8.79 -5.85 -11.07
CA SER A 200 -7.68 -5.32 -11.89
C SER A 200 -6.54 -6.32 -12.08
N ASP A 201 -6.82 -7.63 -12.02
CA ASP A 201 -5.84 -8.70 -12.19
C ASP A 201 -4.66 -8.68 -11.20
N VAL A 202 -4.81 -7.99 -10.07
CA VAL A 202 -3.86 -8.05 -8.96
C VAL A 202 -3.94 -9.45 -8.35
N PRO A 203 -2.85 -10.25 -8.37
CA PRO A 203 -2.91 -11.60 -7.83
C PRO A 203 -3.27 -11.60 -6.34
N GLY A 204 -4.05 -12.60 -5.92
CA GLY A 204 -4.44 -12.77 -4.52
C GLY A 204 -3.22 -12.72 -3.60
N GLY A 205 -3.29 -11.87 -2.57
CA GLY A 205 -2.24 -11.70 -1.58
C GLY A 205 -1.19 -10.63 -1.92
N VAL A 206 -1.12 -10.13 -3.17
CA VAL A 206 -0.15 -9.07 -3.52
C VAL A 206 -0.44 -7.78 -2.75
N VAL A 207 -1.71 -7.44 -2.61
CA VAL A 207 -2.18 -6.37 -1.72
C VAL A 207 -3.22 -6.93 -0.79
N ASN A 208 -3.07 -6.68 0.50
CA ASN A 208 -4.03 -7.00 1.54
C ASN A 208 -4.35 -5.70 2.30
N VAL A 209 -5.62 -5.39 2.48
CA VAL A 209 -6.08 -4.16 3.15
C VAL A 209 -6.87 -4.53 4.40
N LEU A 210 -6.43 -3.98 5.51
CA LEU A 210 -7.02 -4.12 6.83
C LEU A 210 -7.57 -2.76 7.28
N THR A 211 -8.80 -2.76 7.80
CA THR A 211 -9.39 -1.60 8.46
C THR A 211 -9.21 -1.73 9.97
N GLY A 212 -8.88 -0.63 10.65
CA GLY A 212 -8.59 -0.60 12.08
C GLY A 212 -7.57 0.48 12.43
N ARG A 213 -7.16 0.54 13.70
CA ARG A 213 -6.22 1.56 14.18
C ARG A 213 -4.77 1.20 13.84
N ALA A 214 -4.06 2.12 13.19
CA ALA A 214 -2.64 1.95 12.87
C ALA A 214 -1.79 1.65 14.12
N ASP A 215 -2.07 2.34 15.23
CA ASP A 215 -1.33 2.15 16.48
C ASP A 215 -1.64 0.81 17.17
N GLU A 216 -2.81 0.19 16.91
CA GLU A 216 -3.15 -1.15 17.44
C GLU A 216 -2.52 -2.26 16.59
N LEU A 217 -2.49 -2.09 15.27
CA LEU A 217 -2.07 -3.13 14.32
C LEU A 217 -0.59 -3.03 13.92
N GLY A 218 -0.01 -1.84 14.01
CA GLY A 218 1.38 -1.54 13.67
C GLY A 218 2.40 -2.37 14.43
N PRO A 219 2.32 -2.49 15.77
CA PRO A 219 3.25 -3.32 16.54
C PRO A 219 3.23 -4.80 16.12
N TRP A 220 2.07 -5.33 15.71
CA TRP A 220 1.96 -6.70 15.21
C TRP A 220 2.64 -6.88 13.86
N LEU A 221 2.51 -5.92 12.95
CA LEU A 221 3.26 -5.92 11.68
C LEU A 221 4.76 -5.76 11.93
N ALA A 222 5.13 -4.86 12.84
CA ALA A 222 6.52 -4.54 13.16
C ALA A 222 7.25 -5.71 13.83
N SER A 223 6.58 -6.53 14.63
CA SER A 223 7.19 -7.71 15.28
C SER A 223 7.15 -8.99 14.42
N HIS A 224 6.36 -9.03 13.35
CA HIS A 224 6.18 -10.25 12.55
C HIS A 224 7.45 -10.63 11.77
N ALA A 225 7.87 -11.90 11.85
CA ALA A 225 9.09 -12.39 11.20
C ALA A 225 9.02 -12.40 9.67
N ASP A 226 7.83 -12.67 9.12
CA ASP A 226 7.60 -12.61 7.67
C ASP A 226 7.38 -11.21 7.10
N VAL A 227 7.57 -10.13 7.85
CA VAL A 227 7.54 -8.76 7.31
C VAL A 227 8.98 -8.26 7.12
N ASN A 228 9.32 -7.80 5.92
CA ASN A 228 10.68 -7.37 5.56
C ASN A 228 10.90 -5.87 5.77
N ALA A 229 9.85 -5.07 5.57
CA ALA A 229 9.89 -3.64 5.80
C ALA A 229 8.57 -3.11 6.37
N ILE A 230 8.64 -1.99 7.08
CA ILE A 230 7.46 -1.25 7.54
C ILE A 230 7.54 0.21 7.08
N ASP A 231 6.45 0.70 6.48
CA ASP A 231 6.19 2.11 6.22
C ASP A 231 5.26 2.65 7.33
N PRO A 232 5.78 3.40 8.31
CA PRO A 232 4.99 3.92 9.41
C PRO A 232 4.44 5.33 9.13
N THR A 233 4.23 5.71 7.85
CA THR A 233 3.75 7.06 7.46
C THR A 233 2.52 7.49 8.28
N GLY A 234 1.56 6.60 8.48
CA GLY A 234 0.33 6.86 9.26
C GLY A 234 0.41 6.61 10.76
N ALA A 235 1.55 6.21 11.32
CA ALA A 235 1.68 6.03 12.76
C ALA A 235 1.92 7.37 13.46
N SER A 236 1.39 7.49 14.68
CA SER A 236 1.70 8.59 15.60
C SER A 236 3.19 8.62 15.96
N ALA A 237 3.70 9.79 16.39
CA ALA A 237 5.10 9.94 16.77
C ALA A 237 5.50 8.96 17.89
N GLU A 238 4.64 8.75 18.89
CA GLU A 238 4.89 7.74 19.93
C GLU A 238 4.91 6.32 19.36
N SER A 239 3.94 5.98 18.50
CA SER A 239 3.84 4.63 17.92
C SER A 239 5.00 4.31 16.97
N ARG A 240 5.58 5.31 16.30
CA ARG A 240 6.79 5.11 15.47
C ARG A 240 7.98 4.61 16.29
N VAL A 241 8.12 5.05 17.55
CA VAL A 241 9.19 4.59 18.45
C VAL A 241 8.99 3.13 18.81
N ASP A 242 7.78 2.74 19.23
CA ASP A 242 7.46 1.35 19.53
C ASP A 242 7.60 0.46 18.29
N ILE A 243 7.09 0.88 17.13
CA ILE A 243 7.26 0.17 15.85
C ILE A 243 8.74 -0.08 15.55
N ALA A 244 9.60 0.93 15.72
CA ALA A 244 11.04 0.76 15.50
C ALA A 244 11.66 -0.23 16.50
N GLN A 245 11.23 -0.18 17.76
CA GLN A 245 11.67 -1.12 18.79
C GLN A 245 11.23 -2.55 18.48
N GLN A 246 9.97 -2.78 18.11
CA GLN A 246 9.45 -4.10 17.72
C GLN A 246 10.14 -4.64 16.46
N ALA A 247 10.39 -3.76 15.48
CA ALA A 247 11.08 -4.10 14.23
C ALA A 247 12.53 -4.58 14.46
N SER A 248 13.20 -4.08 15.50
CA SER A 248 14.58 -4.45 15.83
C SER A 248 14.74 -5.94 16.12
N GLY A 249 13.69 -6.62 16.62
CA GLY A 249 13.72 -8.05 16.94
C GLY A 249 13.98 -8.97 15.74
N THR A 250 13.78 -8.49 14.52
CA THR A 250 14.13 -9.22 13.28
C THR A 250 14.99 -8.39 12.34
N VAL A 251 15.48 -7.23 12.80
CA VAL A 251 16.28 -6.28 12.01
C VAL A 251 15.59 -5.89 10.70
N LYS A 252 14.25 -5.86 10.67
CA LYS A 252 13.48 -5.48 9.47
C LYS A 252 13.63 -3.99 9.20
N ARG A 253 13.49 -3.60 7.94
CA ARG A 253 13.63 -2.21 7.51
C ARG A 253 12.48 -1.35 8.05
N VAL A 254 12.80 -0.23 8.69
CA VAL A 254 11.82 0.79 9.07
C VAL A 254 12.06 2.02 8.20
N LEU A 255 11.04 2.47 7.47
CA LEU A 255 11.16 3.66 6.64
C LEU A 255 11.24 4.92 7.52
N THR A 256 12.17 5.81 7.18
CA THR A 256 12.19 7.17 7.73
C THR A 256 11.11 7.98 7.04
N VAL A 257 10.15 8.49 7.83
CA VAL A 257 9.03 9.29 7.34
C VAL A 257 9.05 10.68 8.00
N PRO A 258 8.54 11.74 7.33
CA PRO A 258 8.42 13.06 7.95
C PRO A 258 7.49 13.02 9.17
N GLY A 259 7.59 14.02 10.06
CA GLY A 259 6.71 14.13 11.24
C GLY A 259 5.24 14.12 10.84
N ASP A 260 4.89 15.06 9.95
CA ASP A 260 3.55 15.19 9.39
C ASP A 260 3.42 14.50 8.03
N GLU A 261 2.18 14.32 7.56
CA GLU A 261 1.94 13.84 6.21
C GLU A 261 2.49 14.83 5.17
N PRO A 262 3.21 14.34 4.14
CA PRO A 262 3.67 15.20 3.07
C PRO A 262 2.47 15.70 2.25
N ASP A 263 2.68 16.83 1.58
CA ASP A 263 1.78 17.27 0.52
C ASP A 263 1.81 16.25 -0.64
N TRP A 264 0.77 15.41 -0.68
CA TRP A 264 0.66 14.33 -1.64
C TRP A 264 0.37 14.81 -3.06
N THR A 265 -0.02 16.07 -3.28
CA THR A 265 -0.27 16.64 -4.61
C THR A 265 1.02 16.91 -5.38
N ARG A 266 2.15 16.96 -4.67
CA ARG A 266 3.47 17.10 -5.31
C ARG A 266 3.75 15.95 -6.26
N ARG A 267 4.45 16.27 -7.34
CA ARG A 267 4.91 15.29 -8.32
C ARG A 267 5.72 14.19 -7.60
N PRO A 268 5.35 12.91 -7.76
CA PRO A 268 6.09 11.81 -7.15
C PRO A 268 7.50 11.70 -7.73
N ASP A 269 8.40 11.13 -6.93
CA ASP A 269 9.76 10.77 -7.31
C ASP A 269 10.04 9.29 -7.02
N ILE A 270 11.23 8.81 -7.38
CA ILE A 270 11.62 7.40 -7.19
C ILE A 270 12.14 7.10 -5.78
N SER A 271 12.16 8.06 -4.87
CA SER A 271 12.76 7.88 -3.53
C SER A 271 12.05 6.79 -2.74
N ARG A 272 10.71 6.73 -2.83
CA ARG A 272 9.90 5.68 -2.18
C ARG A 272 10.15 4.30 -2.79
N LEU A 273 10.24 4.19 -4.13
CA LEU A 273 10.60 2.93 -4.80
C LEU A 273 11.93 2.38 -4.27
N ARG A 274 12.95 3.24 -4.16
CA ARG A 274 14.27 2.86 -3.66
C ARG A 274 14.23 2.28 -2.24
N ARG A 275 13.32 2.73 -1.38
CA ARG A 275 13.20 2.24 0.01
C ARG A 275 12.72 0.78 0.10
N TYR A 276 12.07 0.26 -0.94
CA TYR A 276 11.57 -1.11 -0.98
C TYR A 276 12.47 -2.08 -1.77
N LEU A 277 13.64 -1.59 -2.20
CA LEU A 277 14.59 -2.37 -2.97
C LEU A 277 15.85 -2.66 -2.14
N GLU A 278 16.43 -3.83 -2.36
CA GLU A 278 17.74 -4.27 -1.90
C GLU A 278 18.73 -4.24 -3.05
N ALA A 279 19.98 -3.89 -2.77
CA ALA A 279 21.05 -3.97 -3.76
C ALA A 279 21.69 -5.36 -3.71
N LYS A 280 21.53 -6.14 -4.79
CA LYS A 280 22.24 -7.40 -4.94
C LYS A 280 23.34 -7.26 -5.96
N THR A 281 24.57 -7.52 -5.54
CA THR A 281 25.72 -7.51 -6.42
C THR A 281 26.12 -8.91 -6.83
N VAL A 282 26.11 -9.18 -8.13
CA VAL A 282 26.49 -10.46 -8.73
C VAL A 282 27.82 -10.29 -9.46
N TRP A 283 28.73 -11.24 -9.25
CA TRP A 283 30.03 -11.29 -9.88
C TRP A 283 30.09 -12.50 -10.81
N HIS A 284 30.30 -12.25 -12.10
CA HIS A 284 30.48 -13.30 -13.10
C HIS A 284 31.91 -13.27 -13.63
N PRO A 285 32.63 -14.42 -13.65
CA PRO A 285 33.91 -14.50 -14.33
C PRO A 285 33.77 -14.08 -15.81
N LYS A 286 34.75 -13.33 -16.31
CA LYS A 286 34.87 -12.88 -17.68
C LYS A 286 36.13 -13.49 -18.29
N GLY A 287 36.00 -14.22 -19.40
CA GLY A 287 37.17 -14.64 -20.17
C GLY A 287 37.93 -13.43 -20.71
N THR A 288 39.25 -13.44 -20.57
CA THR A 288 40.17 -12.48 -21.20
C THR A 288 40.29 -12.73 -22.69
#